data_AF-A0A2V8QK13-F1
#
_entry.id   AF-A0A2V8QK13-F1
#
_cell.length_a   1.000
_cell.length_b   1.000
_cell.length_c   1.000
_cell.angle_alpha   90.00
_cell.angle_beta   90.00
_cell.angle_gamma   90.00
#
_symmetry.space_group_name_H-M   'P 1'
#
loop_
_entity.id
_entity.type
_entity.pdbx_description
1 polymer ?
#
loop_
_entity_poly.entity_id
_entity_poly.type
_entity_poly.pdbx_seq_one_letter_code
_entity_poly.pdbx_strand_id
1 'polypeptide(L)'
;MRPTPGAQSPPAQTSAGAVALPPLNSAAGIVREAAGETLTPNIRPLGQLEDSFIIATDAEGLLLIDQHVAHERILFDKYRRLEASRAAESQNLLVPETFDLTPAQAAAFDEVSAELERLG
;
A
#
# COMPACT_ATOMS: atom_id res chain seq x y z
N MET A 1 77.00 22.39 23.68
CA MET A 1 75.97 22.11 22.65
C MET A 1 75.52 20.68 22.81
N ARG A 2 74.27 20.45 23.27
CA ARG A 2 73.69 19.11 23.46
C ARG A 2 72.99 18.65 22.17
N PRO A 3 73.09 17.37 21.78
CA PRO A 3 72.36 16.83 20.63
C PRO A 3 70.87 16.63 20.97
N THR A 4 70.00 16.96 20.01
CA THR A 4 68.54 16.75 20.06
C THR A 4 68.18 15.26 19.88
N PRO A 5 67.21 14.70 20.63
CA PRO A 5 66.72 13.34 20.42
C PRO A 5 65.79 13.27 19.21
N GLY A 6 65.89 12.19 18.45
CA GLY A 6 65.05 11.93 17.28
C GLY A 6 63.57 11.82 17.59
N ALA A 7 62.74 12.39 16.73
CA ALA A 7 61.30 12.22 16.73
C ALA A 7 60.95 10.77 16.35
N GLN A 8 60.47 9.99 17.31
CA GLN A 8 59.79 8.73 17.05
C GLN A 8 58.31 9.04 16.82
N SER A 9 57.81 8.73 15.63
CA SER A 9 56.38 8.76 15.33
C SER A 9 55.65 7.71 16.18
N PRO A 10 54.48 8.02 16.78
CA PRO A 10 53.67 7.02 17.45
C PRO A 10 53.09 6.02 16.43
N PRO A 11 52.93 4.74 16.81
CA PRO A 11 52.36 3.73 15.91
C PRO A 11 50.88 4.00 15.66
N ALA A 12 50.47 3.85 14.39
CA ALA A 12 49.06 3.79 14.02
C ALA A 12 48.41 2.58 14.70
N GLN A 13 47.48 2.84 15.61
CA GLN A 13 46.63 1.80 16.19
C GLN A 13 45.28 1.77 15.46
N THR A 14 45.17 0.79 14.55
CA THR A 14 43.98 0.03 14.17
C THR A 14 43.14 -0.26 15.43
N SER A 15 41.84 0.00 15.51
CA SER A 15 40.78 -0.64 14.76
C SER A 15 39.48 0.08 15.07
N ALA A 16 38.83 0.65 14.06
CA ALA A 16 37.40 0.91 14.16
C ALA A 16 36.75 -0.47 14.24
N GLY A 17 36.39 -0.89 15.46
CA GLY A 17 35.57 -2.08 15.67
C GLY A 17 34.27 -1.84 14.92
N ALA A 18 34.16 -2.40 13.72
CA ALA A 18 32.91 -2.48 13.00
C ALA A 18 31.98 -3.28 13.91
N VAL A 19 31.08 -2.58 14.60
CA VAL A 19 29.97 -3.21 15.30
C VAL A 19 29.21 -3.96 14.22
N ALA A 20 29.40 -5.27 14.17
CA ALA A 20 28.70 -6.13 13.23
C ALA A 20 27.21 -6.02 13.58
N LEU A 21 26.49 -5.20 12.81
CA LEU A 21 25.04 -5.12 12.97
C LEU A 21 24.47 -6.51 12.69
N PRO A 22 23.47 -6.94 13.49
CA PRO A 22 22.79 -8.18 13.21
C PRO A 22 22.24 -8.16 11.77
N PRO A 23 22.26 -9.29 11.06
CA PRO A 23 21.81 -9.34 9.69
C PRO A 23 20.33 -8.92 9.59
N LEU A 24 19.98 -8.18 8.53
CA LEU A 24 18.62 -7.66 8.30
C LEU A 24 17.59 -8.76 7.97
N ASN A 25 17.99 -10.03 8.02
CA ASN A 25 17.14 -11.18 7.75
C ASN A 25 16.48 -11.76 9.03
N SER A 26 16.45 -11.00 10.12
CA SER A 26 15.82 -11.43 11.38
C SER A 26 14.35 -11.84 11.19
N ALA A 27 13.69 -11.35 10.14
CA ALA A 27 12.32 -11.69 9.79
C ALA A 27 12.16 -12.95 8.90
N ALA A 28 13.24 -13.49 8.33
CA ALA A 28 13.16 -14.52 7.28
C ALA A 28 12.53 -15.85 7.75
N GLY A 29 12.54 -16.13 9.05
CA GLY A 29 11.90 -17.33 9.63
C GLY A 29 10.49 -17.11 10.19
N ILE A 30 10.01 -15.87 10.24
CA ILE A 30 8.71 -15.49 10.84
C ILE A 30 7.72 -14.93 9.81
N VAL A 31 8.21 -14.48 8.65
CA VAL A 31 7.34 -14.02 7.57
C VAL A 31 6.69 -15.23 6.92
N ARG A 32 5.39 -15.37 7.15
CA ARG A 32 4.54 -16.29 6.39
C ARG A 32 3.82 -15.49 5.32
N GLU A 33 3.83 -16.00 4.10
CA GLU A 33 2.85 -15.58 3.11
C GLU A 33 1.48 -16.05 3.60
N ALA A 34 0.57 -15.11 3.85
CA ALA A 34 -0.78 -15.43 4.23
C ALA A 34 -1.47 -16.07 3.02
N ALA A 35 -1.55 -17.40 2.99
CA ALA A 35 -2.38 -18.12 2.02
C ALA A 35 -3.84 -17.70 2.26
N GLY A 36 -4.41 -16.99 1.30
CA GLY A 36 -5.69 -16.32 1.44
C GLY A 36 -6.82 -17.26 1.87
N GLU A 37 -7.60 -16.79 2.85
CA GLU A 37 -9.08 -16.73 2.81
C GLU A 37 -9.66 -16.28 4.16
N THR A 38 -8.87 -16.21 5.23
CA THR A 38 -9.38 -15.78 6.54
C THR A 38 -8.36 -14.92 7.26
N LEU A 39 -8.53 -13.60 7.16
CA LEU A 39 -7.90 -12.69 8.11
C LEU A 39 -8.52 -12.95 9.48
N THR A 40 -7.70 -13.01 10.53
CA THR A 40 -8.24 -13.21 11.88
C THR A 40 -9.08 -12.00 12.28
N PRO A 41 -10.12 -12.20 13.11
CA PRO A 41 -10.90 -11.08 13.62
C PRO A 41 -10.00 -10.16 14.45
N ASN A 42 -10.21 -8.84 14.32
CA ASN A 42 -9.50 -7.76 15.04
C ASN A 42 -8.11 -7.36 14.49
N ILE A 43 -8.04 -7.06 13.20
CA ILE A 43 -6.88 -6.36 12.61
C ILE A 43 -6.77 -4.95 13.21
N ARG A 44 -5.63 -4.62 13.81
CA ARG A 44 -5.31 -3.28 14.32
C ARG A 44 -4.29 -2.60 13.40
N PRO A 45 -4.64 -1.48 12.72
CA PRO A 45 -3.68 -0.73 11.93
C PRO A 45 -2.63 -0.07 12.84
N LEU A 46 -1.37 -0.10 12.41
CA LEU A 46 -0.23 0.49 13.11
C LEU A 46 0.32 1.71 12.36
N GLY A 47 0.26 1.71 11.02
CA GLY A 47 0.72 2.82 10.19
C GLY A 47 0.67 2.48 8.71
N GLN A 48 1.33 3.32 7.92
CA GLN A 48 1.48 3.14 6.48
C GLN A 48 2.94 3.33 6.05
N LEU A 49 3.30 2.73 4.93
CA LEU A 49 4.62 2.88 4.31
C LEU A 49 4.44 3.39 2.88
N GLU A 50 4.99 4.58 2.61
CA GLU A 50 5.11 5.19 1.27
C GLU A 50 3.80 5.14 0.45
N ASP A 51 2.66 5.33 1.11
CA ASP A 51 1.31 5.24 0.52
C ASP A 51 1.04 3.97 -0.31
N SER A 52 1.81 2.91 -0.06
CA SER A 52 1.77 1.65 -0.81
C SER A 52 1.29 0.50 0.06
N PHE A 53 1.73 0.48 1.32
CA PHE A 53 1.40 -0.59 2.25
C PHE A 53 0.77 -0.08 3.54
N ILE A 54 -0.25 -0.78 4.00
CA ILE A 54 -0.77 -0.67 5.37
C ILE A 54 -0.03 -1.67 6.24
N ILE A 55 0.52 -1.20 7.35
CA ILE A 55 1.13 -2.04 8.38
C ILE A 55 0.09 -2.24 9.48
N ALA A 56 -0.23 -3.48 9.79
CA ALA A 56 -1.21 -3.83 10.80
C ALA A 56 -0.76 -5.04 11.63
N THR A 57 -1.50 -5.36 12.68
CA THR A 57 -1.27 -6.55 13.52
C THR A 57 -2.57 -7.22 13.89
N ASP A 58 -2.53 -8.53 14.06
CA ASP A 58 -3.65 -9.35 14.51
C ASP A 58 -3.20 -10.36 15.59
N ALA A 59 -4.01 -11.39 15.87
CA ALA A 59 -3.66 -12.40 16.86
C ALA A 59 -2.47 -13.31 16.45
N GLU A 60 -2.15 -13.37 15.15
CA GLU A 60 -1.10 -14.23 14.60
C GLU A 60 0.22 -13.48 14.40
N GLY A 61 0.19 -12.17 14.18
CA GLY A 61 1.40 -11.36 14.13
C GLY A 61 1.27 -10.03 13.38
N LEU A 62 2.29 -9.72 12.58
CA LEU A 62 2.39 -8.51 11.76
C LEU A 62 1.85 -8.79 10.36
N LEU A 63 1.04 -7.87 9.86
CA LEU A 63 0.48 -7.89 8.52
C LEU A 63 1.05 -6.72 7.71
N LEU A 64 1.46 -7.03 6.47
CA LEU A 64 1.81 -6.04 5.47
C LEU A 64 0.83 -6.17 4.31
N ILE A 65 -0.01 -5.15 4.13
CA ILE A 65 -1.14 -5.19 3.21
C ILE A 65 -0.88 -4.21 2.08
N ASP A 66 -0.86 -4.70 0.83
CA ASP A 66 -0.84 -3.83 -0.35
C ASP A 66 -2.16 -3.05 -0.45
N GLN A 67 -2.08 -1.73 -0.33
CA GLN A 67 -3.27 -0.87 -0.30
C GLN A 67 -3.99 -0.87 -1.65
N HIS A 68 -3.26 -0.87 -2.76
CA HIS A 68 -3.84 -0.81 -4.09
C HIS A 68 -4.64 -2.07 -4.39
N VAL A 69 -4.02 -3.24 -4.18
CA VAL A 69 -4.68 -4.53 -4.41
C VAL A 69 -5.86 -4.73 -3.45
N ALA A 70 -5.72 -4.33 -2.18
CA ALA A 70 -6.80 -4.41 -1.21
C ALA A 70 -7.99 -3.51 -1.62
N HIS A 71 -7.72 -2.28 -2.05
CA HIS A 71 -8.75 -1.34 -2.48
C HIS A 71 -9.50 -1.86 -3.71
N GLU A 72 -8.78 -2.33 -4.72
CA GLU A 72 -9.39 -2.92 -5.92
C GLU A 72 -10.25 -4.13 -5.58
N ARG A 73 -9.78 -5.01 -4.70
CA ARG A 73 -10.55 -6.20 -4.28
C ARG A 73 -11.84 -5.81 -3.57
N ILE A 74 -11.78 -4.86 -2.63
CA ILE A 74 -12.96 -4.37 -1.91
C ILE A 74 -13.96 -3.74 -2.88
N LEU A 75 -13.50 -2.91 -3.81
CA LEU A 75 -14.37 -2.29 -4.82
C LEU A 75 -15.01 -3.35 -5.72
N PHE A 76 -14.22 -4.29 -6.23
CA PHE A 76 -14.73 -5.38 -7.07
C PHE A 76 -15.81 -6.19 -6.35
N ASP A 77 -15.54 -6.64 -5.13
CA ASP A 77 -16.48 -7.42 -4.34
C ASP A 77 -17.75 -6.62 -4.02
N LYS A 78 -17.63 -5.30 -3.75
CA LYS A 78 -18.76 -4.39 -3.56
C LYS A 78 -19.62 -4.29 -4.82
N TYR A 79 -19.01 -3.97 -5.98
CA TYR A 79 -19.74 -3.79 -7.23
C TYR A 79 -20.38 -5.09 -7.73
N ARG A 80 -19.70 -6.23 -7.58
CA ARG A 80 -20.27 -7.55 -7.90
C ARG A 80 -21.52 -7.85 -7.09
N ARG A 81 -21.55 -7.48 -5.80
CA ARG A 81 -22.75 -7.63 -4.95
C ARG A 81 -23.87 -6.68 -5.37
N LEU A 82 -23.54 -5.42 -5.68
CA LEU A 82 -24.53 -4.43 -6.13
C LEU A 82 -25.18 -4.87 -7.45
N GLU A 83 -24.39 -5.30 -8.43
CA GLU A 83 -24.85 -5.83 -9.70
C GLU A 83 -25.78 -7.05 -9.52
N ALA A 84 -25.39 -8.00 -8.67
CA ALA A 84 -26.22 -9.17 -8.35
C ALA A 84 -27.57 -8.78 -7.70
N SER A 85 -27.59 -7.72 -6.90
CA SER A 85 -28.81 -7.21 -6.25
C SER A 85 -29.67 -6.30 -7.13
N ARG A 86 -29.18 -5.88 -8.31
CA ARG A 86 -29.77 -4.84 -9.18
C ARG A 86 -30.13 -3.53 -8.44
N ALA A 87 -29.46 -3.27 -7.31
CA ALA A 87 -29.68 -2.10 -6.48
C ALA A 87 -28.50 -1.14 -6.63
N ALA A 88 -28.27 -0.64 -7.84
CA ALA A 88 -27.34 0.47 -8.00
C ALA A 88 -27.98 1.73 -7.41
N GLU A 89 -27.39 2.25 -6.33
CA GLU A 89 -27.81 3.50 -5.72
C GLU A 89 -27.08 4.65 -6.41
N SER A 90 -27.82 5.60 -6.98
CA SER A 90 -27.27 6.83 -7.52
C SER A 90 -27.17 7.91 -6.45
N GLN A 91 -26.12 8.72 -6.54
CA GLN A 91 -25.95 9.91 -5.72
C GLN A 91 -25.95 11.13 -6.64
N ASN A 92 -26.93 12.02 -6.45
CA ASN A 92 -26.92 13.28 -7.17
C ASN A 92 -25.82 14.18 -6.62
N LEU A 93 -24.98 14.72 -7.52
CA LEU A 93 -23.98 15.71 -7.16
C LEU A 93 -24.66 16.98 -6.65
N LEU A 94 -24.05 17.62 -5.65
CA LEU A 94 -24.53 18.90 -5.12
C LEU A 94 -24.51 20.00 -6.19
N VAL A 95 -23.51 19.96 -7.05
CA VAL A 95 -23.36 20.79 -8.24
C VAL A 95 -23.29 19.85 -9.43
N PRO A 96 -24.22 19.93 -10.39
CA PRO A 96 -24.16 19.10 -11.59
C PRO A 96 -22.91 19.41 -12.41
N GLU A 97 -22.22 18.37 -12.85
CA GLU A 97 -21.10 18.49 -13.79
C GLU A 97 -21.62 18.44 -15.22
N THR A 98 -21.19 19.39 -16.06
CA THR A 98 -21.57 19.46 -17.48
C THR A 98 -20.45 18.95 -18.37
N PHE A 99 -20.80 18.15 -19.38
CA PHE A 99 -19.85 17.60 -20.34
C PHE A 99 -20.18 18.07 -21.75
N ASP A 100 -19.20 18.64 -22.45
CA ASP A 100 -19.32 18.97 -23.87
C ASP A 100 -19.02 17.72 -24.70
N LEU A 101 -20.00 17.28 -25.49
CA LEU A 101 -19.88 16.10 -26.34
C LEU A 101 -19.75 16.48 -27.81
N THR A 102 -18.83 15.82 -28.51
CA THR A 102 -18.82 15.83 -29.98
C THR A 102 -20.05 15.10 -30.53
N PRO A 103 -20.47 15.33 -31.79
CA PRO A 103 -21.62 14.62 -32.37
C PRO A 103 -21.51 13.08 -32.30
N ALA A 104 -20.29 12.54 -32.45
CA ALA A 104 -20.05 11.10 -32.33
C ALA A 104 -20.23 10.59 -30.88
N GLN A 105 -19.76 11.35 -29.89
CA GLN A 105 -19.95 10.99 -28.48
C GLN A 105 -21.41 11.11 -28.03
N ALA A 106 -22.14 12.11 -28.53
CA ALA A 106 -23.57 12.25 -28.25
C ALA A 106 -24.36 11.04 -28.79
N ALA A 107 -24.08 10.61 -30.03
CA ALA A 107 -24.70 9.42 -30.60
C ALA A 107 -24.38 8.16 -29.77
N ALA A 108 -23.12 7.99 -29.35
CA ALA A 108 -22.73 6.87 -28.50
C ALA A 108 -23.38 6.94 -27.10
N PHE A 109 -23.54 8.13 -26.53
CA PHE A 109 -24.22 8.33 -25.25
C PHE A 109 -25.69 7.91 -25.33
N ASP A 110 -26.39 8.29 -26.39
CA ASP A 110 -27.79 7.92 -26.58
C ASP A 110 -27.97 6.39 -26.61
N GLU A 111 -27.02 5.66 -27.20
CA GLU A 111 -27.02 4.19 -27.25
C GLU A 111 -26.86 3.52 -25.88
N VAL A 112 -26.11 4.15 -24.94
CA VAL A 112 -25.79 3.56 -23.62
C VAL A 112 -26.52 4.21 -22.44
N SER A 113 -27.27 5.29 -22.67
CA SER A 113 -27.94 6.10 -21.64
C SER A 113 -28.75 5.29 -20.64
N ALA A 114 -29.64 4.41 -21.11
CA ALA A 114 -30.47 3.55 -20.28
C ALA A 114 -29.65 2.52 -19.46
N GLU A 115 -28.48 2.11 -19.96
CA GLU A 115 -27.57 1.25 -19.20
C GLU A 115 -26.85 2.04 -18.11
N LEU A 116 -26.39 3.26 -18.39
CA LEU A 116 -25.81 4.14 -17.39
C LEU A 116 -26.79 4.41 -16.24
N GLU A 117 -28.05 4.75 -16.54
CA GLU A 117 -29.09 4.97 -15.53
C GLU A 117 -29.33 3.74 -14.62
N ARG A 118 -29.17 2.53 -15.17
CA ARG A 118 -29.31 1.28 -14.40
C ARG A 118 -28.12 1.02 -13.48
N LEU A 119 -26.95 1.61 -13.77
CA LEU A 119 -25.71 1.44 -13.01
C LEU A 119 -25.53 2.47 -11.88
N GLY A 120 -26.50 3.40 -11.73
CA GLY A 120 -26.49 4.45 -10.70
C GLY A 120 -25.82 5.73 -11.18
#